data_AF-A0A2E7CHV5-F1
#
_entry.id   AF-A0A2E7CHV5-F1
#
_cell.length_a   1.000
_cell.length_b   1.000
_cell.length_c   1.000
_cell.angle_alpha   90.00
_cell.angle_beta   90.00
_cell.angle_gamma   90.00
#
_symmetry.space_group_name_H-M   'P 1'
#
loop_
_entity.id
_entity.type
_entity.pdbx_description
1 polymer ?
#
loop_
_entity_poly.entity_id
_entity_poly.type
_entity_poly.pdbx_seq_one_letter_code
_entity_poly.pdbx_strand_id
1 'polypeptide(L)'
;MEKMQYKPVYQTWKMVRPVYSAGDQEKMDHSDLAEGKLRHHFQQQRIGKRLSIAELAEAISCDTETLAAYERGDDLLNADMIKKLKRIFGVP
;
A
#
# COMPACT_ATOMS: atom_id res chain seq x y z
N MET A 1 23.00 59.80 18.74
CA MET A 1 23.10 58.58 17.90
C MET A 1 22.92 57.39 18.82
N GLU A 2 21.72 56.82 18.86
CA GLU A 2 21.36 55.72 19.78
C GLU A 2 21.80 54.38 19.17
N LYS A 3 22.52 53.55 19.94
CA LYS A 3 23.04 52.27 19.45
C LYS A 3 21.95 51.20 19.55
N MET A 4 21.48 50.72 18.39
CA MET A 4 20.49 49.65 18.29
C MET A 4 21.09 48.33 18.80
N GLN A 5 20.64 47.87 19.96
CA GLN A 5 21.16 46.67 20.62
C GLN A 5 20.51 45.41 20.03
N TYR A 6 21.27 44.66 19.23
CA TYR A 6 20.81 43.43 18.60
C TYR A 6 20.79 42.28 19.62
N LYS A 7 19.62 41.67 19.84
CA LYS A 7 19.46 40.49 20.71
C LYS A 7 19.38 39.23 19.82
N PRO A 8 20.36 38.31 19.87
CA PRO A 8 20.26 37.07 19.13
C PRO A 8 19.15 36.18 19.73
N VAL A 9 18.20 35.75 18.89
CA VAL A 9 17.16 34.79 19.25
C VAL A 9 17.72 33.39 19.05
N TYR A 10 18.04 32.70 20.13
CA TYR A 10 18.44 31.30 20.07
C TYR A 10 17.20 30.40 19.99
N GLN A 11 16.90 29.90 18.79
CA GLN A 11 15.89 28.84 18.64
C GLN A 11 16.51 27.50 19.06
N THR A 12 15.88 26.83 20.02
CA THR A 12 16.23 25.46 20.38
C THR A 12 15.16 24.52 19.83
N TRP A 13 15.56 23.59 18.97
CA TRP A 13 14.69 22.54 18.48
C TRP A 13 14.52 21.50 19.59
N LYS A 14 13.30 21.38 20.12
CA LYS A 14 12.96 20.27 21.02
C LYS A 14 12.46 19.10 20.18
N MET A 15 13.29 18.08 20.00
CA MET A 15 12.83 16.82 19.42
C MET A 15 11.89 16.13 20.40
N VAL A 16 10.60 16.09 20.07
CA VAL A 16 9.63 15.24 20.76
C VAL A 16 9.75 13.86 20.13
N ARG A 17 10.28 12.89 20.87
CA ARG A 17 10.21 11.49 20.45
C ARG A 17 8.79 11.00 20.70
N PRO A 18 8.08 10.47 19.70
CA PRO A 18 6.81 9.79 19.96
C PRO A 18 7.08 8.65 20.93
N VAL A 19 6.38 8.66 22.07
CA VAL A 19 6.36 7.54 22.99
C VAL A 19 5.41 6.53 22.36
N TYR A 20 5.96 5.58 21.60
CA TYR A 20 5.18 4.43 21.15
C TYR A 20 4.87 3.58 22.39
N SER A 21 3.62 3.67 22.86
CA SER A 21 3.08 2.76 23.86
C SER A 21 3.17 1.35 23.29
N ALA A 22 3.79 0.42 24.02
CA ALA A 22 3.99 -0.97 23.60
C ALA A 22 2.70 -1.79 23.40
N GLY A 23 1.52 -1.14 23.37
CA GLY A 23 0.22 -1.73 23.13
C GLY A 23 -0.29 -1.64 21.69
N ASP A 24 0.31 -0.79 20.85
CA ASP A 24 -0.05 -0.66 19.42
C ASP A 24 0.77 -1.59 18.51
N GLN A 25 1.18 -2.75 19.02
CA GLN A 25 1.50 -3.87 18.14
C GLN A 25 0.19 -4.57 17.79
N GLU A 26 -0.54 -3.99 16.84
CA GLU A 26 -1.51 -4.76 16.07
C GLU A 26 -0.78 -6.01 15.60
N LYS A 27 -1.24 -7.18 16.07
CA LYS A 27 -0.72 -8.47 15.63
C LYS A 27 -0.98 -8.54 14.14
N MET A 28 0.03 -8.20 13.35
CA MET A 28 0.00 -8.34 11.90
C MET A 28 -0.28 -9.81 11.62
N ASP A 29 -1.51 -10.12 11.24
CA ASP A 29 -1.95 -11.49 11.04
C ASP A 29 -1.08 -12.07 9.93
N HIS A 30 -0.49 -13.25 10.15
CA HIS A 30 0.36 -13.88 9.13
C HIS A 30 -0.43 -14.16 7.82
N SER A 31 -1.76 -14.18 7.88
CA SER A 31 -2.67 -14.15 6.73
C SER A 31 -2.46 -12.93 5.84
N ASP A 32 -2.36 -11.73 6.40
CA ASP A 32 -2.21 -10.47 5.65
C ASP A 32 -0.89 -10.41 4.88
N LEU A 33 0.17 -11.01 5.45
CA LEU A 33 1.47 -11.12 4.79
C LEU A 33 1.42 -12.07 3.58
N ALA A 34 0.62 -13.13 3.65
CA ALA A 34 0.43 -14.05 2.54
C ALA A 34 -0.38 -13.40 1.40
N GLU A 35 -1.43 -12.66 1.76
CA GLU A 35 -2.26 -11.93 0.80
C GLU A 35 -1.51 -10.76 0.15
N GLY A 36 -0.71 -10.01 0.92
CA GLY A 36 0.14 -8.95 0.40
C GLY A 36 1.17 -9.46 -0.62
N LYS A 37 1.74 -10.65 -0.40
CA LYS A 37 2.64 -11.30 -1.37
C LYS A 37 1.91 -11.71 -2.64
N LEU A 38 0.70 -12.26 -2.52
CA LEU A 38 -0.14 -12.66 -3.65
C LEU A 38 -0.54 -11.45 -4.50
N ARG A 39 -1.02 -10.38 -3.86
CA ARG A 39 -1.32 -9.10 -4.51
C ARG A 39 -0.11 -8.56 -5.28
N HIS A 40 1.04 -8.47 -4.62
CA HIS A 40 2.25 -7.99 -5.25
C HIS A 40 2.66 -8.87 -6.44
N HIS A 41 2.53 -10.19 -6.31
CA HIS A 41 2.80 -11.12 -7.40
C HIS A 41 1.89 -10.88 -8.61
N PHE A 42 0.58 -10.72 -8.41
CA PHE A 42 -0.35 -10.43 -9.50
C PHE A 42 -0.06 -9.08 -10.17
N GLN A 43 0.28 -8.06 -9.38
CA GLN A 43 0.68 -6.76 -9.92
C GLN A 43 1.93 -6.88 -10.82
N GLN A 44 2.95 -7.60 -10.37
CA GLN A 44 4.16 -7.83 -11.17
C GLN A 44 3.88 -8.61 -12.44
N GLN A 45 3.01 -9.64 -12.38
CA GLN A 45 2.61 -10.41 -13.55
C GLN A 45 1.85 -9.55 -14.57
N ARG A 46 0.95 -8.68 -14.10
CA ARG A 46 0.24 -7.73 -14.96
C ARG A 46 1.22 -6.80 -15.67
N ILE A 47 2.16 -6.20 -14.93
CA ILE A 47 3.19 -5.30 -15.47
C ILE A 47 4.07 -6.05 -16.49
N GLY A 48 4.51 -7.27 -16.16
CA GLY A 48 5.32 -8.10 -17.04
C GLY A 48 4.63 -8.46 -18.35
N LYS A 49 3.31 -8.70 -18.32
CA LYS A 49 2.48 -8.95 -19.51
C LYS A 49 2.03 -7.68 -20.23
N ARG A 50 2.40 -6.49 -19.74
CA ARG A 50 1.98 -5.17 -20.25
C ARG A 50 0.46 -4.99 -20.34
N LEU A 51 -0.28 -5.63 -19.44
CA LEU A 51 -1.73 -5.48 -19.34
C LEU A 51 -2.06 -4.21 -18.55
N SER A 52 -2.95 -3.39 -19.08
CA SER A 52 -3.55 -2.30 -18.31
C SER A 52 -4.47 -2.85 -17.22
N ILE A 53 -4.76 -2.02 -16.22
CA ILE A 53 -5.75 -2.37 -15.18
C ILE A 53 -7.12 -2.62 -15.82
N ALA A 54 -7.49 -1.84 -16.84
CA ALA A 54 -8.76 -1.99 -17.55
C ALA A 54 -8.88 -3.35 -18.26
N GLU A 55 -7.86 -3.74 -19.02
CA GLU A 55 -7.85 -5.03 -19.73
C GLU A 55 -7.89 -6.22 -18.76
N LEU A 56 -7.17 -6.13 -17.64
CA LEU A 56 -7.18 -7.20 -16.65
C LEU A 56 -8.54 -7.27 -15.93
N ALA A 57 -9.12 -6.11 -15.60
CA ALA A 57 -10.43 -6.02 -14.95
C ALA A 57 -11.53 -6.60 -15.85
N GLU A 58 -11.51 -6.30 -17.14
CA GLU A 58 -12.42 -6.89 -18.13
C GLU A 58 -12.27 -8.42 -18.19
N ALA A 59 -11.03 -8.92 -18.21
CA ALA A 59 -10.74 -10.35 -18.26
C ALA A 59 -11.25 -11.13 -17.03
N ILE A 60 -11.32 -10.50 -15.86
CA ILE A 60 -11.84 -11.11 -14.63
C ILE A 60 -13.31 -10.73 -14.34
N SER A 61 -13.92 -9.89 -15.18
CA SER A 61 -15.25 -9.31 -14.98
C SER A 61 -15.37 -8.56 -13.65
N CYS A 62 -14.44 -7.64 -13.42
CA CYS A 62 -14.39 -6.77 -12.24
C CYS A 62 -14.32 -5.31 -12.68
N ASP A 63 -14.68 -4.40 -11.78
CA ASP A 63 -14.49 -2.97 -12.01
C ASP A 63 -13.01 -2.59 -11.91
N THR A 64 -12.62 -1.60 -12.73
CA THR A 64 -11.23 -1.12 -12.78
C THR A 64 -10.80 -0.50 -11.46
N GLU A 65 -11.72 0.18 -10.77
CA GLU A 65 -11.49 0.80 -9.46
C GLU A 65 -11.24 -0.25 -8.39
N THR A 66 -12.05 -1.32 -8.34
CA THR A 66 -11.87 -2.43 -7.40
C THR A 66 -10.55 -3.15 -7.63
N LEU A 67 -10.16 -3.40 -8.88
CA LEU A 67 -8.85 -4.02 -9.17
C LEU A 67 -7.68 -3.09 -8.80
N ALA A 68 -7.81 -1.78 -9.01
CA ALA A 68 -6.79 -0.81 -8.61
C ALA A 68 -6.66 -0.69 -7.08
N ALA A 69 -7.79 -0.68 -6.35
CA ALA A 69 -7.83 -0.68 -4.90
C ALA A 69 -7.20 -1.98 -4.35
N TYR A 70 -7.51 -3.11 -4.96
CA TYR A 70 -6.86 -4.38 -4.64
C TYR A 70 -5.35 -4.31 -4.84
N GLU A 71 -4.82 -3.79 -5.95
CA GLU A 71 -3.37 -3.69 -6.16
C GLU A 71 -2.66 -2.77 -5.14
N ARG A 72 -3.36 -1.76 -4.61
CA ARG A 72 -2.85 -0.87 -3.55
C ARG A 72 -2.92 -1.51 -2.17
N GLY A 73 -3.80 -2.48 -1.98
CA GLY A 73 -4.10 -3.08 -0.68
C GLY A 73 -5.15 -2.32 0.12
N ASP A 74 -5.93 -1.46 -0.56
CA ASP A 74 -7.02 -0.69 0.05
C ASP A 74 -8.31 -1.52 0.15
N ASP A 75 -8.46 -2.57 -0.66
CA ASP A 75 -9.64 -3.43 -0.71
C ASP A 75 -9.28 -4.90 -1.02
N LEU A 76 -10.22 -5.82 -0.74
CA LEU A 76 -10.08 -7.26 -0.92
C LEU A 76 -10.90 -7.73 -2.12
N LEU A 77 -10.30 -8.58 -2.96
CA LEU A 77 -11.04 -9.24 -4.04
C LEU A 77 -11.77 -10.48 -3.53
N ASN A 78 -12.95 -10.73 -4.11
CA ASN A 78 -13.68 -11.95 -3.84
C ASN A 78 -12.88 -13.18 -4.30
N ALA A 79 -13.04 -14.31 -3.61
CA ALA A 79 -12.29 -15.54 -3.88
C ALA A 79 -12.44 -16.05 -5.33
N ASP A 80 -13.60 -15.82 -5.95
CA ASP A 80 -13.83 -16.16 -7.37
C ASP A 80 -12.91 -15.34 -8.32
N MET A 81 -12.77 -14.04 -8.05
CA MET A 81 -11.91 -13.14 -8.82
C MET A 81 -10.44 -13.51 -8.66
N ILE A 82 -10.00 -13.84 -7.43
CA ILE A 82 -8.64 -14.35 -7.17
C ILE A 82 -8.40 -15.64 -7.96
N LYS A 83 -9.39 -16.55 -8.02
CA LYS A 83 -9.28 -17.78 -8.80
C LYS A 83 -9.14 -17.51 -10.30
N LYS A 84 -9.84 -16.51 -10.84
CA LYS A 84 -9.67 -16.07 -12.23
C LYS A 84 -8.27 -15.49 -12.48
N LEU A 85 -7.77 -14.65 -11.58
CA LEU A 85 -6.40 -14.10 -11.65
C LEU A 85 -5.35 -15.23 -11.64
N LYS A 86 -5.48 -16.19 -10.73
CA LYS A 86 -4.63 -17.39 -10.68
C LYS A 86 -4.62 -18.14 -12.00
N ARG A 87 -5.79 -18.32 -12.62
CA ARG A 87 -5.91 -19.00 -13.93
C ARG A 87 -5.26 -18.22 -15.07
N ILE A 88 -5.40 -16.88 -15.10
CA ILE A 88 -4.81 -16.02 -16.14
C ILE A 88 -3.27 -16.01 -16.05
N PHE A 89 -2.75 -16.03 -14.83
CA PHE A 89 -1.31 -15.94 -14.57
C PHE A 89 -0.63 -17.31 -14.36
N GLY A 90 -1.39 -18.40 -14.31
CA GLY A 90 -0.85 -19.75 -14.10
C GLY A 90 -0.29 -19.97 -12.71
N VAL A 91 -0.83 -19.29 -11.71
CA VAL A 91 -0.38 -19.34 -10.31
C VAL A 91 -1.25 -20.34 -9.54
N PRO A 92 -0.67 -21.28 -8.75
CA PRO A 92 -1.42 -22.23 -7.94
C PRO A 92 -2.26 -21.57 -6.84
#